data_AF-A0A2T6IEQ0-F1
#
_entry.id   AF-A0A2T6IEQ0-F1
#
_cell.length_a   1.000
_cell.length_b   1.000
_cell.length_c   1.000
_cell.angle_alpha   90.00
_cell.angle_beta   90.00
_cell.angle_gamma   90.00
#
_symmetry.space_group_name_H-M   'P 1'
#
loop_
_entity.id
_entity.type
_entity.pdbx_description
1 polymer ?
#
loop_
_entity_poly.entity_id
_entity_poly.type
_entity_poly.pdbx_seq_one_letter_code
_entity_poly.pdbx_strand_id
1 'polypeptide(L)'
;MDSERNYENMNLRAAYIHALGDLLQNIGVMIASALIWWRPDWAIADPICTFIFSIFVLFTTLSILKEALNVLMEGTPVGIDARALQEDLLLLPGVVEVHDLHVWSLSVGKPSLACHVVVENEDVARSVLRKATVLCQRKYAILHTTIQTDFSSDKRTCETEAHQKCSDPMKVFRR
;
A
#
# COMPACT_ATOMS: atom_id res chain seq x y z
N MET A 1 6.63 -14.56 11.17
CA MET A 1 5.93 -15.83 10.95
C MET A 1 4.42 -15.69 11.09
N ASP A 2 3.88 -15.00 12.11
CA ASP A 2 2.42 -14.84 12.27
C ASP A 2 1.75 -13.87 11.30
N SER A 3 2.49 -12.91 10.74
CA SER A 3 1.99 -11.99 9.71
C SER A 3 1.74 -12.68 8.36
N GLU A 4 2.63 -13.59 7.92
CA GLU A 4 2.45 -14.31 6.65
C GLU A 4 1.22 -15.22 6.67
N ARG A 5 0.94 -15.89 7.80
CA ARG A 5 -0.30 -16.66 7.97
C ARG A 5 -1.56 -15.81 7.86
N ASN A 6 -1.54 -14.58 8.38
CA ASN A 6 -2.69 -13.67 8.25
C ASN A 6 -2.90 -13.21 6.81
N TYR A 7 -1.83 -12.95 6.05
CA TYR A 7 -1.92 -12.64 4.62
C TYR A 7 -2.40 -13.82 3.79
N GLU A 8 -1.90 -15.03 4.04
CA GLU A 8 -2.41 -16.24 3.41
C GLU A 8 -3.91 -16.42 3.70
N ASN A 9 -4.35 -16.24 4.95
CA ASN A 9 -5.77 -16.30 5.31
C ASN A 9 -6.62 -15.23 4.61
N MET A 10 -6.09 -14.02 4.41
CA MET A 10 -6.80 -12.96 3.70
C MET A 10 -6.90 -13.25 2.20
N ASN A 11 -5.81 -13.68 1.57
CA ASN A 11 -5.81 -14.09 0.16
C ASN A 11 -6.72 -15.29 -0.07
N LEU A 12 -6.71 -16.27 0.83
CA LEU A 12 -7.61 -17.43 0.79
C LEU A 12 -9.07 -17.01 0.99
N ARG A 13 -9.35 -16.09 1.91
CA ARG A 13 -10.70 -15.55 2.11
C ARG A 13 -11.18 -14.77 0.89
N ALA A 14 -10.32 -13.97 0.27
CA ALA A 14 -10.63 -13.25 -0.96
C ALA A 14 -10.92 -14.22 -2.11
N ALA A 15 -10.08 -15.23 -2.31
CA ALA A 15 -10.28 -16.28 -3.30
C ALA A 15 -11.58 -17.07 -3.04
N TYR A 16 -11.90 -17.37 -1.78
CA TYR A 16 -13.15 -18.03 -1.39
C TYR A 16 -14.39 -17.18 -1.72
N ILE A 17 -14.38 -15.89 -1.38
CA ILE A 17 -15.50 -14.98 -1.69
C ILE A 17 -15.66 -14.85 -3.21
N HIS A 18 -14.55 -14.78 -3.96
CA HIS A 18 -14.58 -14.74 -5.42
C HIS A 18 -15.19 -16.01 -6.02
N ALA A 19 -14.68 -17.18 -5.62
CA ALA A 19 -15.19 -18.48 -6.07
C ALA A 19 -16.67 -18.70 -5.69
N LEU A 20 -17.10 -18.21 -4.52
CA LEU A 20 -18.50 -18.23 -4.11
C LEU A 20 -19.36 -17.34 -5.02
N GLY A 21 -18.85 -16.17 -5.41
CA GLY A 21 -19.49 -15.30 -6.41
C GLY A 21 -19.68 -15.99 -7.76
N ASP A 22 -18.64 -16.65 -8.26
CA ASP A 22 -18.69 -17.40 -9.52
C ASP A 22 -19.70 -18.56 -9.46
N LEU A 23 -19.77 -19.25 -8.32
CA LEU A 23 -20.76 -20.32 -8.10
C LEU A 23 -22.19 -19.77 -8.15
N LEU A 24 -22.45 -18.65 -7.48
CA LEU A 24 -23.76 -18.01 -7.49
C LEU A 24 -24.16 -17.53 -8.90
N GLN A 25 -23.21 -16.99 -9.65
CA GLN A 25 -23.43 -16.59 -11.05
C GLN A 25 -23.81 -17.80 -11.91
N ASN A 26 -23.09 -18.91 -11.80
CA ASN A 26 -23.40 -20.14 -12.53
C ASN A 26 -24.79 -20.70 -12.18
N ILE A 27 -25.18 -20.67 -10.90
CA ILE A 27 -26.52 -21.06 -10.47
C ILE A 27 -27.58 -20.13 -11.06
N GLY A 28 -27.33 -18.82 -11.10
CA GLY A 28 -28.22 -17.83 -11.72
C GLY A 28 -28.48 -18.11 -13.20
N VAL A 29 -27.42 -18.38 -13.97
CA VAL A 29 -27.50 -18.76 -15.40
C VAL A 29 -28.20 -20.11 -15.58
N MET A 30 -27.94 -21.08 -14.71
CA MET A 30 -28.62 -22.38 -14.74
C MET A 30 -30.13 -22.24 -14.52
N ILE A 31 -30.57 -21.40 -13.58
CA ILE A 31 -31.99 -21.14 -13.33
C ILE A 31 -32.61 -20.39 -14.53
N ALA A 32 -31.92 -19.39 -15.08
CA ALA A 32 -32.38 -18.66 -16.25
C ALA A 32 -32.56 -19.60 -17.47
N SER A 33 -31.60 -20.48 -17.73
CA SER A 33 -31.68 -21.45 -18.83
C SER A 33 -32.81 -22.48 -18.64
N ALA A 34 -33.03 -22.97 -17.41
CA ALA A 34 -34.15 -23.86 -17.09
C ALA A 34 -35.52 -23.19 -17.29
N LEU A 35 -35.65 -21.91 -16.89
CA LEU A 35 -36.86 -21.11 -17.11
C LEU A 35 -37.16 -20.94 -18.61
N ILE A 36 -36.14 -20.65 -19.40
CA ILE A 36 -36.26 -20.49 -20.86
C ILE A 36 -36.68 -21.81 -21.53
N TRP A 37 -36.13 -22.94 -21.07
CA TRP A 37 -36.51 -24.26 -21.59
C TRP A 37 -37.99 -24.58 -21.36
N TRP A 38 -38.54 -24.22 -20.19
CA TRP A 38 -39.97 -24.41 -19.91
C TRP A 38 -40.84 -23.37 -20.66
N ARG A 39 -40.41 -22.10 -20.69
CA ARG A 39 -41.18 -20.99 -21.28
C ARG A 39 -40.28 -20.17 -22.21
N PRO A 40 -40.29 -20.47 -23.53
CA PRO A 40 -39.48 -19.76 -24.51
C PRO A 40 -39.77 -18.24 -24.58
N ASP A 41 -40.99 -17.83 -24.23
CA ASP A 41 -41.42 -16.42 -24.21
C ASP A 41 -40.62 -15.56 -23.21
N TRP A 42 -39.87 -16.18 -22.29
CA TRP A 42 -39.07 -15.53 -21.26
C TRP A 42 -37.58 -15.44 -21.62
N ALA A 43 -37.23 -15.58 -22.90
CA ALA A 43 -35.84 -15.54 -23.40
C ALA A 43 -35.04 -14.29 -22.98
N ILE A 44 -35.70 -13.18 -22.64
CA ILE A 44 -35.04 -11.95 -22.20
C ILE A 44 -34.46 -12.03 -20.77
N ALA A 45 -34.85 -13.03 -19.98
CA ALA A 45 -34.36 -13.21 -18.62
C ALA A 45 -32.85 -13.46 -18.56
N ASP A 46 -32.29 -14.17 -19.54
CA ASP A 46 -30.86 -14.51 -19.57
C ASP A 46 -29.93 -13.31 -19.85
N PRO A 47 -30.21 -12.44 -20.86
CA PRO A 47 -29.47 -11.19 -21.04
C PRO A 47 -29.55 -10.25 -19.83
N ILE A 48 -30.71 -10.14 -19.17
CA ILE A 48 -30.89 -9.29 -17.98
C ILE A 48 -30.04 -9.83 -16.83
N CYS A 49 -30.12 -11.14 -16.57
CA CYS A 49 -29.34 -11.82 -15.54
C CYS A 49 -27.84 -11.61 -15.78
N THR A 50 -27.37 -11.87 -17.00
CA THR A 50 -25.97 -11.71 -17.40
C THR A 50 -25.48 -10.26 -17.25
N PHE A 51 -26.32 -9.29 -17.61
CA PHE A 51 -25.96 -7.87 -17.50
C PHE A 51 -25.81 -7.43 -16.03
N ILE A 52 -26.72 -7.87 -15.16
CA ILE A 52 -26.64 -7.60 -13.72
C ILE A 52 -25.35 -8.21 -13.13
N PHE A 53 -25.04 -9.47 -13.46
CA PHE A 53 -23.83 -10.12 -12.99
C PHE A 53 -22.55 -9.48 -13.54
N SER A 54 -22.55 -9.06 -14.81
CA SER A 54 -21.44 -8.34 -15.42
C SER A 54 -21.11 -7.04 -14.68
N ILE A 55 -22.14 -6.25 -14.33
CA ILE A 55 -21.98 -5.04 -13.52
C ILE A 55 -21.41 -5.37 -12.14
N PHE A 56 -21.94 -6.40 -11.49
CA PHE A 56 -21.47 -6.83 -10.17
C PHE A 56 -19.98 -7.22 -10.19
N VAL A 57 -19.57 -8.04 -11.16
CA VAL A 57 -18.16 -8.46 -11.34
C VAL A 57 -17.26 -7.27 -11.69
N LEU A 58 -17.75 -6.33 -12.50
CA LEU A 58 -16.99 -5.13 -12.84
C LEU A 58 -16.68 -4.32 -11.57
N PHE A 59 -17.66 -4.08 -10.70
CA PHE A 59 -17.44 -3.34 -9.46
C PHE A 59 -16.45 -4.02 -8.52
N THR A 60 -16.56 -5.34 -8.34
CA THR A 60 -15.64 -6.07 -7.46
C THR A 60 -14.22 -6.10 -8.02
N THR A 61 -14.07 -6.28 -9.33
CA THR A 61 -12.76 -6.30 -10.00
C THR A 61 -12.07 -4.94 -9.97
N LEU A 62 -12.81 -3.83 -10.14
CA LEU A 62 -12.24 -2.48 -10.09
C LEU A 62 -11.58 -2.16 -8.74
N SER A 63 -12.14 -2.64 -7.62
CA SER A 63 -11.54 -2.45 -6.30
C SER A 63 -10.19 -3.16 -6.20
N ILE A 64 -10.12 -4.42 -6.62
CA ILE A 64 -8.89 -5.23 -6.60
C ILE A 64 -7.85 -4.64 -7.55
N LEU A 65 -8.29 -4.21 -8.74
CA LEU A 65 -7.42 -3.60 -9.74
C LEU A 65 -6.79 -2.31 -9.20
N LYS A 66 -7.55 -1.47 -8.50
CA LYS A 66 -7.02 -0.24 -7.90
C LYS A 66 -5.95 -0.54 -6.84
N GLU A 67 -6.15 -1.55 -6.01
CA GLU A 67 -5.16 -1.97 -5.02
C GLU A 67 -3.87 -2.48 -5.70
N ALA A 68 -4.02 -3.33 -6.72
CA ALA A 68 -2.89 -3.83 -7.50
C ALA A 68 -2.12 -2.69 -8.19
N LEU A 69 -2.82 -1.75 -8.81
CA LEU A 69 -2.21 -0.56 -9.40
C LEU A 69 -1.51 0.31 -8.36
N ASN A 70 -2.07 0.48 -7.16
CA ASN A 70 -1.42 1.24 -6.09
C ASN A 70 -0.08 0.59 -5.66
N VAL A 71 -0.03 -0.74 -5.58
CA VAL A 71 1.22 -1.48 -5.30
C VAL A 71 2.21 -1.31 -6.45
N LEU A 72 1.77 -1.46 -7.71
CA LEU A 72 2.63 -1.33 -8.89
C LEU A 72 3.18 0.09 -9.07
N MET A 73 2.44 1.10 -8.65
CA MET A 73 2.83 2.50 -8.68
C MET A 73 3.69 2.91 -7.48
N GLU A 74 4.08 1.97 -6.62
CA GLU A 74 4.77 2.22 -5.34
C GLU A 74 4.04 3.27 -4.48
N GLY A 75 2.70 3.30 -4.58
CA GLY A 75 1.86 4.23 -3.86
C GLY A 75 1.87 3.99 -2.35
N THR A 76 1.62 5.05 -1.59
CA THR A 76 1.55 4.97 -0.14
C THR A 76 0.43 4.00 0.28
N PRO A 77 0.71 3.07 1.20
CA PRO A 77 -0.28 2.10 1.66
C PRO A 77 -1.44 2.78 2.38
N VAL A 78 -2.65 2.29 2.13
CA VAL A 78 -3.88 2.80 2.74
C VAL A 78 -3.80 2.64 4.26
N GLY A 79 -3.91 3.75 4.99
CA GLY A 79 -3.89 3.77 6.46
C GLY A 79 -2.57 4.22 7.09
N ILE A 80 -1.51 4.46 6.31
CA ILE A 80 -0.30 5.13 6.81
C ILE A 80 -0.33 6.60 6.42
N ASP A 81 -0.38 7.48 7.41
CA ASP A 81 -0.18 8.91 7.23
C ASP A 81 1.31 9.23 7.30
N ALA A 82 1.91 9.52 6.14
CA ALA A 82 3.33 9.86 6.04
C ALA A 82 3.69 11.11 6.85
N ARG A 83 2.77 12.08 7.01
CA ARG A 83 3.03 13.29 7.82
C ARG A 83 3.08 12.95 9.30
N ALA A 84 2.11 12.19 9.80
CA ALA A 84 2.11 11.73 11.19
C ALA A 84 3.36 10.90 11.52
N LEU A 85 3.80 10.06 10.57
CA LEU A 85 5.04 9.29 10.70
C LEU A 85 6.27 10.19 10.78
N GLN A 86 6.35 11.22 9.93
CA GLN A 86 7.43 12.20 9.96
C GLN A 86 7.47 12.95 11.31
N GLU A 87 6.31 13.40 11.79
CA GLU A 87 6.19 14.09 13.08
C GLU A 87 6.65 13.20 14.24
N ASP A 88 6.24 11.93 14.28
CA ASP A 88 6.68 11.02 15.34
C ASP A 88 8.19 10.73 15.29
N LEU A 89 8.78 10.67 14.09
CA LEU A 89 10.23 10.50 13.93
C LEU A 89 10.99 11.74 14.43
N LEU A 90 10.46 12.95 14.16
CA LEU A 90 11.01 14.21 14.66
C LEU A 90 10.92 14.34 16.19
N LEU A 91 9.93 13.71 16.82
CA LEU A 91 9.79 13.69 18.28
C LEU A 91 10.81 12.79 18.99
N LEU A 92 11.59 11.99 18.25
CA LEU A 92 12.62 11.14 18.86
C LEU A 92 13.79 12.00 19.37
N PRO A 93 14.25 11.78 20.61
CA PRO A 93 15.33 12.57 21.19
C PRO A 93 16.65 12.33 20.43
N GLY A 94 17.28 13.42 20.01
CA GLY A 94 18.51 13.43 19.20
C GLY A 94 18.27 13.50 17.69
N VAL A 95 17.02 13.56 17.23
CA VAL A 95 16.66 13.87 15.83
C VAL A 95 16.55 15.38 15.67
N VAL A 96 17.26 15.92 14.68
CA VAL A 96 17.24 17.33 14.28
C VAL A 96 16.26 17.54 13.13
N GLU A 97 16.28 16.65 12.15
CA GLU A 97 15.48 16.77 10.93
C GLU A 97 15.21 15.39 10.31
N VAL A 98 14.10 15.26 9.57
CA VAL A 98 13.76 14.07 8.79
C VAL A 98 13.37 14.52 7.38
N HIS A 99 14.04 13.96 6.37
CA HIS A 99 13.79 14.28 4.97
C HIS A 99 13.79 13.02 4.10
N ASP A 100 13.37 13.19 2.84
CA ASP A 100 13.25 12.10 1.85
C ASP A 100 12.42 10.90 2.35
N LEU A 101 11.39 11.17 3.15
CA LEU A 101 10.52 10.13 3.70
C LEU A 101 9.63 9.54 2.61
N HIS A 102 9.97 8.33 2.20
CA HIS A 102 9.22 7.56 1.24
C HIS A 102 8.61 6.33 1.91
N VAL A 103 7.31 6.14 1.69
CA VAL A 103 6.56 4.98 2.19
C VAL A 103 5.77 4.39 1.04
N TRP A 104 6.02 3.11 0.77
CA TRP A 104 5.38 2.35 -0.30
C TRP A 104 4.96 0.97 0.19
N SER A 105 4.20 0.26 -0.63
CA SER A 105 3.80 -1.12 -0.35
C SER A 105 4.54 -2.07 -1.29
N LEU A 106 5.36 -2.98 -0.76
CA LEU A 106 6.06 -3.98 -1.59
C LEU A 106 5.10 -5.09 -2.08
N SER A 107 4.13 -5.43 -1.25
CA SER A 107 2.99 -6.28 -1.60
C SER A 107 1.78 -5.86 -0.77
N VAL A 108 0.63 -6.49 -1.00
CA VAL A 108 -0.57 -6.28 -0.15
C VAL A 108 -0.19 -6.50 1.32
N GLY A 109 -0.31 -5.42 2.10
CA GLY A 109 -0.01 -5.37 3.54
C GLY A 109 1.44 -5.62 3.97
N LYS A 110 2.40 -5.53 3.04
CA LYS A 110 3.82 -5.44 3.38
C LYS A 110 4.31 -4.00 3.12
N PRO A 111 4.01 -3.03 4.02
CA PRO A 111 4.50 -1.68 3.88
C PRO A 111 6.02 -1.63 4.11
N SER A 112 6.68 -0.74 3.37
CA SER A 112 8.12 -0.49 3.41
C SER A 112 8.38 1.01 3.48
N LEU A 113 9.51 1.38 4.07
CA LEU A 113 9.92 2.77 4.22
C LEU A 113 11.40 2.96 3.92
N ALA A 114 11.72 4.08 3.28
CA ALA A 114 13.06 4.67 3.28
C ALA A 114 13.00 6.12 3.74
N CYS A 115 13.95 6.54 4.57
CA CYS A 115 14.09 7.94 4.94
C CYS A 115 15.50 8.29 5.40
N HIS A 116 15.77 9.59 5.46
CA HIS A 116 16.97 10.16 6.02
C HIS A 116 16.64 10.88 7.32
N VAL A 117 17.44 10.63 8.35
CA VAL A 117 17.28 11.23 9.68
C VAL A 117 18.58 11.93 10.04
N VAL A 118 18.51 13.25 10.22
CA VAL A 118 19.63 14.05 10.70
C VAL A 118 19.66 13.98 12.22
N VAL A 119 20.78 13.56 12.77
CA VAL A 119 20.99 13.47 14.22
C VAL A 119 22.03 14.49 14.70
N GLU A 120 21.96 14.82 15.99
CA GLU A 120 22.87 15.81 16.60
C GLU A 120 24.33 15.37 16.49
N ASN A 121 24.64 14.15 16.97
CA ASN A 121 25.99 13.62 17.11
C ASN A 121 26.05 12.10 16.75
N GLU A 122 27.24 11.61 16.40
CA GLU A 122 27.50 10.19 16.06
C GLU A 122 27.16 9.21 17.19
N ASP A 123 27.41 9.60 18.44
CA ASP A 123 27.12 8.78 19.62
C ASP A 123 25.63 8.45 19.77
N VAL A 124 24.75 9.34 19.27
CA VAL A 124 23.29 9.21 19.42
C VAL A 124 22.65 8.48 18.22
N ALA A 125 23.34 8.44 17.07
CA ALA A 125 22.84 7.86 15.82
C ALA A 125 22.30 6.45 15.99
N ARG A 126 23.07 5.58 16.65
CA ARG A 126 22.70 4.17 16.87
C ARG A 126 21.45 4.02 17.73
N SER A 127 21.28 4.91 18.72
CA SER A 127 20.12 4.93 19.61
C SER A 127 18.88 5.42 18.87
N VAL A 128 19.01 6.49 18.08
CA VAL A 128 17.94 7.04 17.24
C VAL A 128 17.48 6.01 16.23
N LEU A 129 18.39 5.40 15.47
CA LEU A 129 18.06 4.40 14.46
C LEU A 129 17.26 3.24 15.06
N ARG A 130 17.70 2.72 16.21
CA ARG A 130 16.96 1.66 16.93
C ARG A 130 15.56 2.12 17.36
N LYS A 131 15.42 3.33 17.91
CA LYS A 131 14.12 3.87 18.34
C LYS A 131 13.18 4.11 17.16
N ALA A 132 13.69 4.68 16.07
CA ALA A 132 12.97 4.91 14.83
C ALA A 132 12.48 3.58 14.22
N THR A 133 13.34 2.57 14.14
CA THR A 133 12.93 1.23 13.67
C THR A 133 11.82 0.64 14.54
N VAL A 134 11.94 0.72 15.87
CA VAL A 134 10.92 0.21 16.80
C VAL A 134 9.60 0.98 16.68
N LEU A 135 9.66 2.30 16.50
CA LEU A 135 8.49 3.15 16.28
C LEU A 135 7.75 2.76 15.00
N CYS A 136 8.46 2.66 13.88
CA CYS A 136 7.91 2.22 12.59
C CYS A 136 7.27 0.83 12.68
N GLN A 137 7.92 -0.11 13.39
CA GLN A 137 7.39 -1.46 13.56
C GLN A 137 6.16 -1.52 14.46
N ARG A 138 6.16 -0.81 15.59
CA ARG A 138 5.09 -0.93 16.61
C ARG A 138 3.88 -0.06 16.33
N LYS A 139 4.09 1.18 15.89
CA LYS A 139 2.99 2.15 15.66
C LYS A 139 2.42 2.02 14.26
N TYR A 140 3.27 1.76 13.26
CA TYR A 140 2.90 1.79 11.85
C TYR A 140 2.93 0.41 11.15
N ALA A 141 3.30 -0.66 11.89
CA ALA A 141 3.43 -2.02 11.35
C ALA A 141 4.36 -2.14 10.13
N ILE A 142 5.33 -1.23 9.99
CA ILE A 142 6.33 -1.24 8.92
C ILE A 142 7.50 -2.12 9.35
N LEU A 143 7.59 -3.31 8.78
CA LEU A 143 8.63 -4.28 9.12
C LEU A 143 9.93 -4.06 8.35
N HIS A 144 9.84 -3.55 7.13
CA HIS A 144 11.00 -3.27 6.28
C HIS A 144 11.27 -1.77 6.27
N THR A 145 12.36 -1.35 6.91
CA THR A 145 12.74 0.06 7.04
C THR A 145 14.22 0.24 6.70
N THR A 146 14.52 1.14 5.79
CA THR A 146 15.87 1.60 5.49
C THR A 146 16.00 3.03 5.98
N ILE A 147 16.77 3.26 7.04
CA ILE A 147 16.94 4.59 7.64
C ILE A 147 18.41 4.96 7.52
N GLN A 148 18.70 6.01 6.76
CA GLN A 148 20.03 6.61 6.71
C GLN A 148 20.14 7.67 7.82
N THR A 149 21.27 7.68 8.52
CA THR A 149 21.56 8.71 9.54
C THR A 149 22.60 9.69 9.02
N ASP A 150 22.26 10.97 9.01
CA ASP A 150 23.14 12.08 8.64
C ASP A 150 23.44 12.95 9.89
N PHE A 151 24.47 13.80 9.85
CA PHE A 151 24.94 14.56 11.02
C PHE A 151 24.90 16.08 10.81
N SER A 152 24.47 16.83 11.82
CA SER A 152 24.38 18.30 11.72
C SER A 152 25.73 19.02 11.63
N SER A 153 26.85 18.37 12.00
CA SER A 153 28.18 18.96 11.91
C SER A 153 28.65 19.17 10.47
N ASP A 154 27.98 18.54 9.50
CA ASP A 154 28.26 18.74 8.10
C ASP A 154 27.39 19.87 7.50
N LYS A 155 27.64 21.10 7.93
CA LYS A 155 27.19 22.29 7.19
C LYS A 155 27.93 22.49 5.86
N ARG A 156 28.64 21.47 5.33
CA ARG A 156 29.31 21.50 4.03
C ARG A 156 29.41 20.11 3.35
N THR A 157 28.34 19.31 3.26
CA THR A 157 28.11 18.35 2.15
C THR A 157 26.89 17.43 2.37
N CYS A 158 25.70 18.02 2.35
CA CYS A 158 24.53 17.32 1.77
C CYS A 158 24.07 18.02 0.48
N GLU A 159 25.03 18.52 -0.31
CA GLU A 159 24.82 19.12 -1.62
C GLU A 159 25.37 18.21 -2.73
N THR A 160 24.85 16.99 -2.85
CA THR A 160 24.80 16.38 -4.18
C THR A 160 23.63 17.00 -4.94
N GLU A 161 23.79 17.27 -6.25
CA GLU A 161 22.71 17.81 -7.10
C GLU A 161 21.39 17.00 -6.99
N ALA A 162 21.49 15.72 -6.63
CA ALA A 162 20.34 14.85 -6.38
C ALA A 162 19.49 15.31 -5.18
N HIS A 163 20.11 15.73 -4.07
CA HIS A 163 19.41 16.11 -2.83
C HIS A 163 18.67 17.45 -2.95
N GLN A 164 19.26 18.42 -3.66
CA GLN A 164 18.59 19.69 -3.97
C GLN A 164 17.39 19.53 -4.91
N LYS A 165 17.36 18.47 -5.73
CA LYS A 165 16.24 18.18 -6.65
C LYS A 165 15.10 17.42 -5.97
N CYS A 166 15.38 16.57 -4.98
CA CYS A 166 14.32 15.89 -4.20
C CYS A 166 13.61 16.82 -3.21
N SER A 167 14.31 17.83 -2.66
CA SER A 167 13.70 18.79 -1.72
C SER A 167 12.78 19.82 -2.38
N ASP A 168 12.88 20.00 -3.71
CA ASP A 168 12.07 20.95 -4.50
C ASP A 168 11.49 20.27 -5.76
N PRO A 169 10.22 19.81 -5.75
CA PRO A 169 9.62 19.11 -6.89
C PRO A 169 9.56 19.95 -8.17
N MET A 170 9.75 21.27 -8.11
CA MET A 170 9.83 22.13 -9.31
C MET A 170 11.19 22.10 -10.01
N LYS A 171 12.27 21.63 -9.36
CA LYS A 171 13.62 21.59 -9.95
C LYS A 171 13.95 20.30 -10.71
N VAL A 172 13.13 19.26 -10.57
CA VAL A 172 13.35 17.95 -11.23
C VAL A 172 13.23 18.03 -12.76
N PHE A 173 12.43 18.98 -13.30
CA PHE A 173 12.08 19.04 -14.73
C PHE A 173 12.81 20.09 -15.58
N ARG A 174 13.70 20.91 -15.01
CA ARG A 174 14.51 21.85 -15.80
C ARG A 174 15.89 21.25 -16.10
N ARG A 175 16.10 20.87 -17.36
CA ARG A 175 17.43 20.69 -17.96
C ARG A 175 18.06 22.04 -18.29
#